data_AF-A0A1I0HY20-F1
#
_entry.id   AF-A0A1I0HY20-F1
#
_cell.length_a   1.000
_cell.length_b   1.000
_cell.length_c   1.000
_cell.angle_alpha   90.00
_cell.angle_beta   90.00
_cell.angle_gamma   90.00
#
_symmetry.space_group_name_H-M   'P 1'
#
loop_
_entity.id
_entity.type
_entity.pdbx_description
1 polymer ?
#
loop_
_entity_poly.entity_id
_entity_poly.type
_entity_poly.pdbx_seq_one_letter_code
_entity_poly.pdbx_strand_id
1 'polypeptide(L)' 'MRIRKKIRWTAPAEADRFVQLSSFIQAAEDEGWSEDEVQFVINEIVEASNEAEVALIFQDYSHS' A
#
# COMPACT_ATOMS: atom_id res chain seq x y z
N MET A 1 2.98 12.93 -5.81
CA MET A 1 4.37 12.49 -6.03
C MET A 1 4.61 11.34 -5.07
N ARG A 2 4.78 10.11 -5.57
CA ARG A 2 4.93 8.91 -4.72
C ARG A 2 6.35 8.80 -4.16
N ILE A 3 6.49 8.25 -2.96
CA ILE A 3 7.82 7.95 -2.40
C ILE A 3 8.46 6.79 -3.17
N ARG A 4 9.80 6.73 -3.22
CA ARG A 4 10.51 5.68 -4.00
C ARG A 4 10.61 4.32 -3.29
N LYS A 5 10.26 4.27 -2.00
CA LYS A 5 10.39 3.07 -1.17
C LYS A 5 9.34 2.03 -1.58
N LYS A 6 9.74 0.76 -1.57
CA LYS A 6 8.87 -0.38 -1.90
C LYS A 6 9.10 -1.49 -0.88
N ILE A 7 8.06 -2.26 -0.60
CA ILE A 7 8.15 -3.48 0.22
C ILE A 7 7.97 -4.73 -0.62
N ARG A 8 8.44 -5.84 -0.07
CA ARG A 8 8.11 -7.17 -0.57
C ARG A 8 6.75 -7.58 -0.04
N TRP A 9 5.73 -7.37 -0.84
CA TRP A 9 4.35 -7.64 -0.45
C TRP A 9 3.55 -8.20 -1.62
N THR A 10 2.68 -9.15 -1.31
CA THR A 10 1.73 -9.73 -2.25
C THR A 10 0.33 -9.47 -1.72
N ALA A 11 -0.52 -8.84 -2.54
CA ALA A 11 -1.88 -8.53 -2.15
C ALA A 11 -2.67 -9.82 -1.80
N PRO A 12 -3.41 -9.86 -0.68
CA PRO A 12 -4.32 -10.96 -0.39
C PRO A 12 -5.36 -11.14 -1.51
N ALA A 13 -5.60 -12.37 -1.93
CA ALA A 13 -6.63 -12.67 -2.92
C ALA A 13 -8.03 -12.37 -2.36
N GLU A 14 -8.93 -11.88 -3.21
CA GLU A 14 -10.35 -11.61 -2.88
C GLU A 14 -10.57 -10.62 -1.73
N ALA A 15 -9.60 -9.75 -1.45
CA ALA A 15 -9.70 -8.70 -0.44
C ALA A 15 -10.13 -7.35 -1.05
N ASP A 16 -10.96 -6.59 -0.32
CA ASP A 16 -11.20 -5.17 -0.63
C ASP A 16 -9.94 -4.32 -0.34
N ARG A 17 -9.95 -3.07 -0.80
CA ARG A 17 -8.82 -2.15 -0.65
C ARG A 17 -8.36 -1.92 0.79
N PHE A 18 -9.27 -2.00 1.78
CA PHE A 18 -8.93 -1.71 3.17
C PHE A 18 -8.35 -2.94 3.87
N VAL A 19 -8.82 -4.13 3.49
CA VAL A 19 -8.16 -5.39 3.89
C VAL A 19 -6.77 -5.48 3.28
N GLN A 20 -6.62 -5.12 2.00
CA GLN A 20 -5.30 -5.03 1.34
C GLN A 20 -4.41 -3.99 2.04
N LEU A 21 -4.94 -2.79 2.34
CA LEU A 21 -4.20 -1.73 3.04
C LEU A 21 -3.73 -2.19 4.41
N SER A 22 -4.59 -2.84 5.20
CA SER A 22 -4.18 -3.37 6.52
C SER A 22 -3.04 -4.38 6.40
N SER A 23 -3.09 -5.27 5.41
CA SER A 23 -2.02 -6.25 5.17
C SER A 23 -0.73 -5.57 4.68
N PHE A 24 -0.84 -4.56 3.82
CA PHE A 24 0.29 -3.78 3.34
C PHE A 24 0.98 -3.04 4.49
N ILE A 25 0.21 -2.38 5.37
CA ILE A 25 0.74 -1.65 6.54
C ILE A 25 1.55 -2.58 7.42
N GLN A 26 1.02 -3.77 7.72
CA GLN A 26 1.73 -4.75 8.54
C GLN A 26 3.07 -5.16 7.91
N ALA A 27 3.11 -5.41 6.60
CA ALA A 27 4.34 -5.72 5.89
C ALA A 27 5.31 -4.52 5.84
N ALA A 28 4.78 -3.29 5.72
CA ALA A 28 5.58 -2.06 5.76
C ALA A 28 6.25 -1.85 7.12
N GLU A 29 5.51 -2.07 8.21
CA GLU A 29 6.03 -2.01 9.58
C GLU A 29 7.11 -3.07 9.81
N ASP A 30 6.89 -4.31 9.35
CA ASP A 30 7.87 -5.40 9.42
C ASP A 30 9.17 -5.06 8.67
N GLU A 31 9.10 -4.29 7.58
CA GLU A 31 10.25 -3.76 6.83
C GLU A 31 10.79 -2.41 7.36
N GLY A 32 10.28 -1.94 8.50
CA GLY A 32 10.77 -0.73 9.17
C GLY A 32 10.42 0.55 8.41
N TRP A 33 9.26 0.62 7.77
CA TRP A 33 8.71 1.89 7.29
C TRP A 33 8.36 2.80 8.47
N SER A 34 8.57 4.10 8.29
CA SER A 34 8.17 5.07 9.30
C SER A 34 6.67 5.30 9.26
N GLU A 35 6.12 5.83 10.35
CA GLU A 35 4.71 6.24 10.43
C GLU A 35 4.35 7.21 9.30
N ASP A 36 5.22 8.17 8.96
CA ASP A 36 4.99 9.13 7.87
C ASP A 36 4.91 8.46 6.49
N GLU A 37 5.76 7.45 6.24
CA GLU A 37 5.76 6.69 4.99
C GLU A 37 4.48 5.86 4.85
N VAL A 38 4.05 5.22 5.94
CA VAL A 38 2.80 4.46 5.99
C VAL A 38 1.59 5.37 5.81
N GLN A 39 1.56 6.51 6.52
CA GLN A 39 0.48 7.49 6.43
C GLN A 39 0.33 8.05 5.00
N PHE A 40 1.44 8.20 4.28
CA PHE A 40 1.42 8.61 2.87
C PHE A 40 0.61 7.62 2.01
N VAL A 41 0.86 6.31 2.16
CA VAL A 41 0.14 5.27 1.40
C VAL A 41 -1.33 5.21 1.81
N ILE A 42 -1.63 5.35 3.11
CA ILE A 42 -3.02 5.41 3.61
C ILE A 42 -3.79 6.52 2.89
N ASN A 43 -3.22 7.73 2.83
CA ASN A 43 -3.87 8.87 2.19
C ASN A 43 -4.14 8.59 0.70
N GLU A 44 -3.14 8.08 -0.03
CA GLU A 44 -3.34 7.76 -1.45
C GLU A 44 -4.44 6.71 -1.69
N ILE A 45 -4.52 5.67 -0.85
CA ILE A 45 -5.52 4.60 -1.02
C ILE A 45 -6.94 5.09 -0.66
N VAL A 46 -7.06 5.92 0.38
CA VAL A 46 -8.34 6.49 0.80
C VAL A 46 -8.85 7.51 -0.23
N GLU A 47 -7.96 8.30 -0.83
CA GLU A 47 -8.30 9.32 -1.82
C GLU A 47 -8.48 8.75 -3.24
N ALA A 48 -8.06 7.51 -3.49
CA ALA A 48 -8.19 6.86 -4.79
C ALA A 48 -9.66 6.74 -5.24
N SER A 49 -9.94 7.22 -6.45
CA SER A 49 -11.29 7.35 -6.98
C SER A 49 -11.94 6.00 -7.34
N ASN A 50 -11.13 4.97 -7.59
CA ASN A 50 -11.60 3.65 -8.01
C ASN A 50 -10.56 2.55 -7.73
N GLU A 51 -10.98 1.29 -7.84
CA GLU A 51 -10.12 0.13 -7.55
C GLU A 51 -8.94 -0.03 -8.53
N ALA A 52 -9.05 0.48 -9.76
CA ALA A 52 -7.94 0.44 -10.70
C ALA A 52 -6.80 1.36 -10.25
N GLU A 53 -7.13 2.54 -9.71
CA GLU A 53 -6.16 3.45 -9.12
C GLU A 53 -5.52 2.86 -7.86
N VAL A 54 -6.31 2.23 -6.98
CA VAL A 54 -5.81 1.49 -5.81
C VAL A 54 -4.78 0.44 -6.21
N ALA A 55 -5.09 -0.38 -7.22
CA ALA A 55 -4.17 -1.41 -7.71
C ALA A 55 -2.84 -0.81 -8.20
N LEU A 56 -2.89 0.34 -8.91
CA LEU A 56 -1.69 1.05 -9.36
C LEU A 56 -0.87 1.63 -8.19
N ILE A 57 -1.54 2.13 -7.13
CA ILE A 57 -0.86 2.61 -5.92
C ILE A 57 -0.11 1.45 -5.26
N PHE A 58 -0.78 0.33 -5.03
CA PHE A 58 -0.14 -0.85 -4.44
C PHE A 58 1.01 -1.39 -5.28
N GLN A 59 0.87 -1.43 -6.60
CA GLN A 59 1.94 -1.84 -7.51
C GLN A 59 3.16 -0.91 -7.42
N ASP A 60 2.95 0.38 -7.22
CA ASP A 60 4.04 1.33 -7.07
C ASP A 60 4.82 1.13 -5.76
N TYR A 61 4.15 0.67 -4.69
CA TYR A 61 4.78 0.41 -3.39
C TYR A 61 5.20 -1.03 -3.12
N SER A 62 4.95 -1.95 -4.06
CA SER A 62 5.32 -3.36 -3.91
C SER A 62 6.31 -3.83 -4.97
N HIS A 63 7.05 -4.88 -4.64
CA HIS A 63 7.85 -5.68 -5.55
C HIS A 63 7.81 -7.15 -5.13
N SER A 64 8.11 -8.05 -6.09
CA SER A 64 8.13 -9.51 -5.92
C SER A 64 9.53 -10.04 -5.61
#